data_AF-A0A4Q4P0Q1-F1
#
_entry.id   AF-A0A4Q4P0Q1-F1
#
_cell.length_a   1.000
_cell.length_b   1.000
_cell.length_c   1.000
_cell.angle_alpha   90.00
_cell.angle_beta   90.00
_cell.angle_gamma   90.00
#
_symmetry.space_group_name_H-M   'P 1'
#
loop_
_entity.id
_entity.type
_entity.pdbx_description
1 polymer ?
#
loop_
_entity_poly.entity_id
_entity_poly.type
_entity_poly.pdbx_seq_one_letter_code
_entity_poly.pdbx_strand_id
1 'polypeptide(L)'
;MLQYDGFVLAYESGEDAVLSVDATVEALAQHQRLKLTFDSPYIKGLPITATTLSRHPNGDFSEETIRPTYEDYYTLMFKELYRCLSGDAEVKTTVLDSREEIVMLSTILNVLAEEFQKNQ
;
A
#
# COMPACT_ATOMS: atom_id res chain seq x y z
N MET A 1 14.45 3.31 6.37
CA MET A 1 13.15 2.92 6.97
C MET A 1 12.58 4.11 7.71
N LEU A 2 11.26 4.29 7.66
CA LEU A 2 10.54 5.39 8.31
C LEU A 2 10.07 4.93 9.70
N GLN A 3 10.32 5.73 10.73
CA GLN A 3 9.97 5.41 12.12
C GLN A 3 8.72 6.19 12.53
N TYR A 4 7.71 5.46 13.02
CA TYR A 4 6.48 6.01 13.57
C TYR A 4 6.31 5.56 15.02
N ASP A 5 5.41 6.21 15.75
CA ASP A 5 5.04 5.71 17.08
C ASP A 5 4.34 4.35 16.95
N GLY A 6 4.91 3.33 17.59
CA GLY A 6 4.39 1.97 17.61
C GLY A 6 4.72 1.07 16.41
N PHE A 7 5.28 1.58 15.30
CA PHE A 7 5.68 0.73 14.17
C PHE A 7 6.79 1.33 13.29
N VAL A 8 7.42 0.48 12.48
CA VAL A 8 8.41 0.87 11.48
C VAL A 8 7.86 0.55 10.10
N LEU A 9 8.03 1.48 9.16
CA LEU A 9 7.61 1.32 7.78
C LEU A 9 8.84 1.16 6.87
N ALA A 10 8.84 0.08 6.10
CA ALA A 10 9.71 -0.09 4.95
C ALA A 10 8.92 0.30 3.70
N TYR A 11 9.48 1.20 2.91
CA TYR A 11 8.97 1.58 1.60
C TYR A 11 10.01 1.16 0.57
N GLU A 12 9.57 0.40 -0.42
CA GLU A 12 10.40 -0.09 -1.51
C GLU A 12 9.70 0.22 -2.83
N SER A 13 10.48 0.68 -3.79
CA SER A 13 10.04 0.92 -5.16
C SER A 13 11.25 0.70 -6.07
N GLY A 14 11.03 0.02 -7.18
CA GLY A 14 12.05 -0.26 -8.18
C GLY A 14 11.42 -0.55 -9.52
N GLU A 15 12.20 -0.34 -10.58
CA GLU A 15 11.86 -0.74 -11.94
C GLU A 15 13.03 -1.58 -12.46
N ASP A 16 12.71 -2.65 -13.17
CA ASP A 16 13.67 -3.46 -13.90
C ASP A 16 13.10 -3.82 -15.28
N ALA A 17 13.84 -4.64 -16.03
CA ALA A 17 13.42 -5.07 -17.37
C ALA A 17 12.49 -6.29 -17.38
N VAL A 18 12.02 -6.75 -16.21
CA VAL A 18 11.12 -7.89 -16.09
C VAL A 18 9.68 -7.40 -16.27
N LEU A 19 8.94 -8.06 -17.17
CA LEU A 19 7.54 -7.73 -17.45
C LEU A 19 6.59 -8.30 -16.38
N SER A 20 6.84 -7.96 -15.13
CA SER A 20 6.02 -8.33 -13.97
C SER A 20 5.86 -7.13 -13.06
N VAL A 21 4.74 -7.09 -12.33
CA VAL A 21 4.54 -6.10 -11.28
C VAL A 21 4.57 -6.81 -9.94
N ASP A 22 5.42 -6.31 -9.03
CA ASP A 22 5.35 -6.63 -7.61
C ASP A 22 4.83 -5.40 -6.87
N ALA A 23 3.52 -5.34 -6.71
CA ALA A 23 2.84 -4.30 -5.95
C ALA A 23 2.15 -4.94 -4.75
N THR A 24 2.68 -4.70 -3.56
CA THR A 24 2.16 -5.26 -2.32
C THR A 24 2.16 -4.25 -1.18
N VAL A 25 1.22 -4.42 -0.25
CA VAL A 25 1.22 -3.71 1.03
C VAL A 25 1.09 -4.77 2.11
N GLU A 26 2.08 -4.85 3.01
CA GLU A 26 2.12 -5.86 4.06
C GLU A 26 2.22 -5.23 5.45
N ALA A 27 1.33 -5.66 6.35
CA ALA A 27 1.37 -5.33 7.75
C ALA A 27 1.82 -6.57 8.55
N LEU A 28 2.96 -6.45 9.24
CA LEU A 28 3.58 -7.50 10.04
C LEU A 28 3.32 -7.27 11.53
N ALA A 29 2.31 -7.91 12.10
CA ALA A 29 2.02 -7.84 13.54
C ALA A 29 2.54 -9.09 14.28
N GLN A 30 2.50 -9.03 15.62
CA GLN A 30 3.05 -10.09 16.50
C GLN A 30 2.44 -11.47 16.27
N HIS A 31 1.14 -11.55 15.95
CA HIS A 31 0.40 -12.80 15.82
C HIS A 31 -0.33 -12.95 14.48
N GLN A 32 -0.26 -11.94 13.63
CA GLN A 32 -0.93 -11.92 12.33
C GLN A 32 -0.12 -11.13 11.33
N ARG A 33 -0.16 -11.55 10.07
CA ARG A 33 0.33 -10.80 8.93
C ARG A 33 -0.79 -10.63 7.93
N LEU A 34 -0.92 -9.43 7.39
CA LEU A 34 -1.87 -9.12 6.33
C LEU A 34 -1.09 -8.64 5.12
N LYS A 35 -1.25 -9.30 3.98
CA LYS A 35 -0.65 -8.93 2.71
C LYS A 35 -1.74 -8.63 1.69
N LEU A 36 -1.75 -7.41 1.18
CA LEU A 36 -2.52 -7.05 0.00
C LEU A 36 -1.61 -7.21 -1.22
N THR A 37 -2.11 -7.88 -2.26
CA THR A 37 -1.40 -8.07 -3.53
C THR A 37 -2.22 -7.52 -4.67
N PHE A 38 -1.57 -6.69 -5.49
CA PHE A 38 -2.14 -6.07 -6.67
C PHE A 38 -1.48 -6.71 -7.90
N ASP A 39 -2.28 -7.27 -8.81
CA ASP A 39 -1.80 -7.95 -10.01
C ASP A 39 -1.09 -6.97 -10.96
N SER A 40 -1.78 -5.91 -11.38
CA SER A 40 -1.17 -4.73 -11.97
C SER A 40 -1.94 -3.47 -11.57
N PRO A 41 -1.29 -2.48 -10.94
CA PRO A 41 -1.91 -1.23 -10.56
C PRO A 41 -2.11 -0.28 -11.75
N TYR A 42 -1.93 -0.76 -12.99
CA TYR A 42 -2.12 0.02 -14.21
C TYR A 42 -3.28 -0.49 -15.08
N ILE A 43 -3.90 -1.61 -14.70
CA ILE A 43 -4.93 -2.27 -15.50
C ILE A 43 -6.24 -2.31 -14.72
N LYS A 44 -7.26 -1.66 -15.26
CA LYS A 44 -8.61 -1.71 -14.70
C LYS A 44 -9.19 -3.12 -14.80
N GLY A 45 -9.85 -3.58 -13.73
CA GLY A 45 -10.59 -4.84 -13.70
C GLY A 45 -9.81 -6.01 -13.10
N LEU A 46 -8.53 -5.82 -12.79
CA LEU A 46 -7.72 -6.84 -12.12
C LEU A 46 -8.08 -6.96 -10.63
N PRO A 47 -8.03 -8.18 -10.07
CA PRO A 47 -8.36 -8.42 -8.68
C PRO A 47 -7.28 -7.88 -7.74
N ILE A 48 -7.71 -7.56 -6.52
CA ILE A 48 -6.83 -7.40 -5.36
C ILE A 48 -7.10 -8.61 -4.45
N THR A 49 -6.03 -9.28 -4.04
CA THR A 49 -6.13 -10.37 -3.05
C THR A 49 -5.62 -9.89 -1.70
N ALA A 50 -6.27 -10.35 -0.64
CA ALA A 50 -5.83 -10.17 0.73
C ALA A 50 -5.48 -11.53 1.32
N THR A 51 -4.22 -11.72 1.69
CA THR A 51 -3.73 -12.92 2.35
C THR A 51 -3.48 -12.63 3.82
N THR A 52 -4.11 -13.40 4.69
CA THR A 52 -3.93 -13.31 6.15
C THR A 52 -3.22 -14.56 6.65
N LEU A 53 -2.07 -14.38 7.30
CA LEU A 53 -1.35 -15.44 8.01
C LEU A 53 -1.52 -15.23 9.51
N SER A 54 -2.12 -16.19 10.23
CA SER A 54 -2.43 -16.05 11.66
C SER A 54 -1.81 -17.18 12.49
N ARG A 55 -1.25 -16.84 13.65
CA ARG A 55 -0.80 -17.81 14.66
C ARG A 55 -1.93 -18.07 15.66
N HIS A 56 -2.27 -19.33 15.88
CA HIS A 56 -3.27 -19.75 16.84
C HIS A 56 -2.68 -19.94 18.26
N PRO A 57 -3.50 -19.85 19.33
CA PRO A 57 -3.03 -20.04 20.70
C PRO A 57 -2.39 -21.40 21.00
N ASN A 58 -2.80 -22.44 20.26
CA ASN A 58 -2.27 -23.80 20.37
C ASN A 58 -0.91 -23.98 19.67
N GLY A 59 -0.40 -22.94 18.98
CA GLY A 59 0.87 -22.96 18.27
C GLY A 59 0.76 -23.23 16.77
N ASP A 60 -0.41 -23.65 16.27
CA ASP A 60 -0.64 -23.86 14.84
C ASP A 60 -0.75 -22.51 14.10
N PHE A 61 -0.75 -22.56 12.77
CA PHE A 61 -1.02 -21.38 11.93
C PHE A 61 -2.06 -21.69 10.85
N SER A 62 -2.72 -20.63 10.39
CA SER A 62 -3.60 -20.66 9.21
C SER A 62 -3.20 -19.56 8.23
N GLU A 63 -3.36 -19.85 6.95
CA GLU A 63 -3.25 -18.89 5.86
C GLU A 63 -4.55 -18.88 5.08
N GLU A 64 -5.14 -17.70 4.91
CA GLU A 64 -6.35 -17.50 4.13
C GLU A 64 -6.09 -16.43 3.08
N THR A 65 -6.40 -16.74 1.81
CA THR A 65 -6.39 -15.74 0.73
C THR A 65 -7.80 -15.51 0.24
N ILE A 66 -8.27 -14.27 0.33
CA ILE A 66 -9.57 -13.84 -0.18
C ILE A 66 -9.41 -12.83 -1.31
N ARG A 67 -10.43 -12.77 -2.17
CA ARG A 67 -10.71 -11.61 -3.02
C ARG A 67 -11.85 -10.83 -2.35
N PRO A 68 -11.58 -9.72 -1.65
CA PRO A 68 -12.59 -9.05 -0.82
C PRO A 68 -13.78 -8.51 -1.63
N THR A 69 -13.56 -8.20 -2.90
CA THR A 69 -14.54 -7.56 -3.78
C THR A 69 -14.34 -8.00 -5.23
N TYR A 70 -15.45 -8.10 -5.98
CA TYR A 70 -15.41 -8.29 -7.43
C TYR A 70 -15.07 -7.00 -8.18
N GLU A 71 -15.21 -5.84 -7.53
CA GLU A 71 -14.95 -4.53 -8.13
C GLU A 71 -13.47 -4.17 -8.02
N ASP A 72 -12.88 -3.68 -9.11
CA ASP A 72 -11.53 -3.16 -9.09
C ASP A 72 -11.44 -1.82 -8.34
N TYR A 73 -10.24 -1.46 -7.88
CA TYR A 73 -10.03 -0.26 -7.08
C TYR A 73 -10.32 1.04 -7.84
N TYR A 74 -10.15 1.09 -9.17
CA TYR A 74 -10.56 2.27 -9.93
C TYR A 74 -12.07 2.45 -9.90
N THR A 75 -12.83 1.37 -10.08
CA THR A 75 -14.29 1.40 -10.00
C THR A 75 -14.74 1.88 -8.62
N LEU A 76 -14.14 1.36 -7.55
CA LEU A 76 -14.42 1.81 -6.18
C LEU A 76 -14.07 3.29 -5.97
N MET A 77 -12.92 3.73 -6.46
CA MET A 77 -12.47 5.12 -6.38
C MET A 77 -13.43 6.07 -7.13
N PHE A 78 -13.85 5.74 -8.35
CA PHE A 78 -14.79 6.58 -9.11
C PHE A 78 -16.17 6.64 -8.47
N LYS A 79 -16.65 5.54 -7.89
CA LYS A 79 -17.90 5.55 -7.10
C LYS A 79 -17.79 6.46 -5.88
N GLU A 80 -16.68 6.38 -5.13
CA GLU A 80 -16.48 7.24 -3.96
C GLU A 80 -16.34 8.71 -4.38
N LEU A 81 -15.59 8.99 -5.45
CA LEU A 81 -15.48 10.34 -6.01
C LEU A 81 -16.87 10.89 -6.39
N TYR A 82 -17.69 10.09 -7.06
CA TYR A 82 -19.06 10.49 -7.40
C TYR A 82 -19.89 10.81 -6.14
N ARG A 83 -19.82 9.98 -5.10
CA ARG A 83 -20.52 10.22 -3.82
C ARG A 83 -20.07 11.52 -3.17
N CYS A 84 -18.77 11.81 -3.17
CA CYS A 84 -18.25 13.07 -2.65
C CYS A 84 -18.76 14.28 -3.43
N LEU A 85 -18.76 14.21 -4.76
CA LEU A 85 -19.19 15.32 -5.63
C LEU A 85 -20.71 15.55 -5.62
N SER A 86 -21.49 14.50 -5.38
CA SER A 86 -22.96 14.58 -5.25
C SER A 86 -23.43 15.00 -3.85
N GLY A 87 -22.53 15.06 -2.87
CA GLY A 87 -22.84 15.42 -1.48
C GLY A 87 -23.24 14.24 -0.59
N ASP A 88 -23.12 13.01 -1.08
CA ASP A 88 -23.46 11.78 -0.35
C ASP A 88 -22.31 11.23 0.53
N ALA A 89 -21.12 11.83 0.44
CA ALA A 89 -19.95 11.48 1.23
C ALA A 89 -19.02 12.69 1.44
N GLU A 90 -18.21 12.64 2.49
CA GLU A 90 -17.13 13.60 2.74
C GLU A 90 -15.85 13.17 2.00
N VAL A 91 -15.11 14.16 1.49
CA VAL A 91 -13.77 13.93 0.91
C VAL A 91 -12.78 13.60 2.02
N LYS A 92 -12.48 12.31 2.19
CA LYS A 92 -11.52 11.83 3.21
C LYS A 92 -10.05 12.04 2.83
N THR A 93 -9.77 12.15 1.53
CA THR A 93 -8.41 12.35 1.00
C THR A 93 -8.42 13.63 0.18
N THR A 94 -7.86 14.68 0.77
CA THR A 94 -7.84 16.03 0.24
C THR A 94 -6.53 16.31 -0.50
N VAL A 95 -6.47 17.45 -1.18
CA VAL A 95 -5.22 17.93 -1.80
C VAL A 95 -4.10 18.21 -0.78
N LEU A 96 -4.46 18.41 0.51
CA LEU A 96 -3.46 18.61 1.57
C LEU A 96 -2.73 17.29 1.87
N ASP A 97 -3.41 16.16 1.80
CA ASP A 97 -2.78 14.84 1.99
C ASP A 97 -1.72 14.59 0.91
N SER A 98 -2.03 14.92 -0.35
CA SER A 98 -1.06 14.83 -1.46
C SER A 98 0.13 15.77 -1.27
N ARG A 99 -0.06 16.94 -0.66
CA ARG A 99 1.06 17.86 -0.34
C ARG A 99 2.00 17.21 0.68
N GLU A 100 1.46 16.62 1.74
CA GLU A 100 2.26 15.93 2.75
C GLU A 100 3.02 14.73 2.17
N GLU A 101 2.41 14.00 1.23
CA GLU A 101 3.08 12.93 0.49
C GLU A 101 4.29 13.44 -0.31
N ILE A 102 4.15 14.56 -1.04
CA ILE A 102 5.24 15.16 -1.81
C ILE A 102 6.40 15.57 -0.88
N VAL A 103 6.09 16.15 0.30
CA VAL A 103 7.11 16.54 1.28
C VAL A 103 7.84 15.31 1.84
N MET A 104 7.11 14.25 2.16
CA MET A 104 7.69 12.98 2.62
C MET A 104 8.61 12.38 1.55
N LEU A 105 8.16 12.28 0.30
CA LEU A 105 8.97 11.74 -0.80
C LEU A 105 10.21 12.59 -1.07
N SER A 106 10.08 13.91 -1.04
CA SER A 106 11.24 14.81 -1.16
C SER A 106 12.28 14.58 -0.06
N THR A 107 11.82 14.36 1.18
CA THR A 107 12.71 14.06 2.31
C THR A 107 13.45 12.74 2.10
N ILE A 108 12.75 11.70 1.66
CA ILE A 108 13.36 10.39 1.34
C ILE A 108 14.43 10.54 0.26
N LEU A 109 14.13 11.24 -0.83
CA LEU A 109 15.08 11.45 -1.93
C LEU A 109 16.31 12.23 -1.51
N ASN A 110 16.17 13.27 -0.68
CA ASN A 110 17.30 14.05 -0.19
C ASN A 110 18.26 13.19 0.66
N VAL A 111 17.72 12.39 1.59
CA VAL A 111 18.54 11.48 2.41
C VAL A 111 19.29 10.46 1.54
N LEU A 112 18.61 9.89 0.54
CA LEU A 112 19.24 8.95 -0.40
C LEU A 112 20.36 9.61 -1.21
N ALA A 113 20.15 10.85 -1.68
CA ALA A 113 21.15 11.58 -2.46
C ALA A 113 22.41 11.91 -1.63
N GLU A 114 22.24 12.32 -0.36
CA GLU A 114 23.36 12.58 0.55
C GLU A 114 24.19 11.32 0.82
N GLU A 115 23.53 10.19 1.06
CA GLU A 115 24.22 8.91 1.26
C GLU A 115 24.93 8.43 0.00
N PHE A 116 24.36 8.64 -1.18
CA PHE A 116 25.01 8.31 -2.44
C PHE A 116 26.29 9.14 -2.67
N GLN A 117 26.27 10.44 -2.33
CA GLN A 117 27.44 11.31 -2.43
C GLN A 117 28.55 10.95 -1.45
N LYS A 118 28.23 10.50 -0.23
CA LYS A 118 29.24 10.06 0.76
C LYS A 118 29.97 8.78 0.35
N ASN A 119 29.33 7.95 -0.49
CA ASN A 119 29.85 6.66 -0.93
C ASN A 119 30.57 6.71 -2.29
N GLN A 120 30.77 7.91 -2.85
CA GLN A 120 31.64 8.19 -4.02
C GLN A 120 32.97 8.82 -3.57
#